data_AF-A0A920JBI0-F1
#
_entry.id   AF-A0A920JBI0-F1
#
_cell.length_a   1.000
_cell.length_b   1.000
_cell.length_c   1.000
_cell.angle_alpha   90.00
_cell.angle_beta   90.00
_cell.angle_gamma   90.00
#
_symmetry.space_group_name_H-M   'P 1'
#
loop_
_entity.id
_entity.type
_entity.pdbx_description
1 polymer ?
#
loop_
_entity_poly.entity_id
_entity_poly.type
_entity_poly.pdbx_seq_one_letter_code
_entity_poly.pdbx_strand_id
1 'polypeptide(L)'
;MKQNRQSGNTITNGASVIRGILDQKWISTMREAIQRVLDHPGSASVEYTPKGEEGRYYGDFFLWRRDPDFEEFMRHSPLPAIAEKGFEIQ
;
A
#
# COMPACT_ATOMS: atom_id res chain seq x y z
N MET A 1 12.31 24.12 15.86
CA MET A 1 11.50 22.91 15.57
C MET A 1 12.46 21.75 15.38
N LYS A 2 12.40 20.73 16.25
CA LYS A 2 13.34 19.60 16.24
C LYS A 2 12.89 18.57 15.21
N GLN A 3 13.73 18.27 14.22
CA GLN A 3 13.53 17.14 13.32
C GLN A 3 13.75 15.85 14.12
N ASN A 4 12.70 15.08 14.36
CA ASN A 4 12.79 13.74 14.92
C ASN A 4 13.32 12.79 13.84
N ARG A 5 14.66 12.63 13.79
CA ARG A 5 15.27 11.49 13.09
C ARG A 5 14.93 10.22 13.86
N GLN A 6 14.03 9.40 13.31
CA GLN A 6 13.94 8.00 13.73
C GLN A 6 14.98 7.20 12.94
N SER A 7 16.21 7.18 13.44
CA SER A 7 17.23 6.24 13.04
C SER A 7 16.98 4.90 13.75
N GLY A 8 16.01 4.14 13.24
CA GLY A 8 15.80 2.74 13.59
C GLY A 8 16.44 1.87 12.51
N ASN A 9 17.38 1.01 12.89
CA ASN A 9 18.15 0.18 11.97
C ASN A 9 17.21 -0.85 11.29
N THR A 10 16.83 -0.61 10.03
CA THR A 10 15.82 -1.42 9.29
C THR A 10 16.22 -2.90 9.16
N ILE A 11 17.53 -3.18 9.21
CA ILE A 11 18.11 -4.51 8.96
C ILE A 11 17.85 -5.54 10.08
N THR A 12 17.55 -5.12 11.32
CA THR A 12 17.28 -6.07 12.42
C THR A 12 15.81 -6.42 12.61
N ASN A 13 14.88 -5.58 12.14
CA ASN A 13 13.44 -5.77 12.38
C ASN A 13 12.65 -6.20 11.14
N GLY A 14 13.26 -6.19 9.95
CA GLY A 14 12.61 -6.54 8.67
C GLY A 14 11.56 -5.55 8.16
N ALA A 15 11.16 -4.56 8.98
CA ALA A 15 10.25 -3.48 8.64
C ALA A 15 10.49 -2.25 9.53
N SER A 16 10.11 -1.07 9.03
CA SER A 16 10.21 0.21 9.73
C SER A 16 8.92 1.03 9.52
N VAL A 17 8.51 1.79 10.54
CA VAL A 17 7.31 2.64 10.47
C VAL A 17 7.69 4.03 9.98
N ILE A 18 7.04 4.49 8.90
CA ILE A 18 7.19 5.84 8.38
C ILE A 18 5.84 6.55 8.45
N ARG A 19 5.78 7.66 9.19
CA ARG A 19 4.52 8.37 9.50
C ARG A 19 4.38 9.63 8.67
N GLY A 20 3.14 9.94 8.27
CA GLY A 20 2.79 11.20 7.62
C GLY A 20 3.29 11.37 6.19
N ILE A 21 3.56 10.27 5.48
CA ILE A 21 4.11 10.33 4.12
C ILE A 21 3.05 10.45 3.03
N LEU A 22 1.86 9.89 3.26
CA LEU A 22 0.73 10.00 2.34
C LEU A 22 -0.15 11.17 2.78
N ASP A 23 -0.45 12.06 1.84
CA ASP A 23 -1.45 13.09 2.05
C ASP A 23 -2.88 12.51 1.99
N GLN A 24 -3.87 13.36 2.32
CA GLN A 24 -5.27 12.94 2.30
C GLN A 24 -5.76 12.56 0.90
N LYS A 25 -5.19 13.16 -0.16
CA LYS A 25 -5.54 12.82 -1.54
C LYS A 25 -5.25 11.36 -1.83
N TRP A 26 -4.06 10.88 -1.51
CA TRP A 26 -3.71 9.47 -1.75
C TRP A 26 -4.55 8.51 -0.90
N ILE A 27 -4.87 8.89 0.34
CA ILE A 27 -5.74 8.08 1.21
C ILE A 27 -7.15 7.98 0.63
N SER A 28 -7.73 9.08 0.14
CA SER A 28 -9.06 9.04 -0.49
C SER A 28 -9.05 8.24 -1.80
N THR A 29 -8.07 8.48 -2.67
CA THR A 29 -7.93 7.77 -3.94
C THR A 29 -7.85 6.26 -3.73
N MET A 30 -7.00 5.80 -2.80
CA MET A 30 -6.87 4.36 -2.55
C MET A 30 -8.10 3.75 -1.88
N ARG A 31 -8.84 4.50 -1.06
CA ARG A 31 -10.11 4.00 -0.50
C ARG A 31 -11.13 3.71 -1.60
N GLU A 32 -11.27 4.61 -2.57
CA GLU A 32 -12.17 4.43 -3.72
C GLU A 32 -11.70 3.29 -4.62
N ALA A 33 -10.40 3.23 -4.93
CA ALA A 33 -9.82 2.16 -5.74
C ALA A 33 -10.00 0.77 -5.09
N ILE A 34 -9.78 0.67 -3.77
CA ILE A 34 -10.01 -0.56 -3.01
C ILE A 34 -11.49 -0.96 -3.09
N GLN A 35 -12.42 -0.02 -2.89
CA GLN A 35 -13.84 -0.34 -2.99
C GLN A 35 -14.20 -0.88 -4.38
N ARG A 36 -13.71 -0.26 -5.46
CA ARG A 36 -13.95 -0.72 -6.83
C ARG A 36 -13.47 -2.16 -7.07
N VAL A 37 -12.28 -2.52 -6.59
CA VAL A 37 -11.75 -3.89 -6.79
C VAL A 37 -12.45 -4.92 -5.92
N LEU A 38 -13.02 -4.51 -4.77
CA LEU A 38 -13.84 -5.38 -3.93
C LEU A 38 -15.23 -5.60 -4.54
N ASP A 39 -15.80 -4.58 -5.18
CA ASP A 39 -17.09 -4.66 -5.88
C ASP A 39 -16.98 -5.39 -7.23
N HIS A 40 -15.81 -5.31 -7.87
CA HIS A 40 -15.50 -5.93 -9.17
C HIS A 40 -14.20 -6.76 -9.09
N PRO A 41 -14.23 -7.92 -8.40
CA PRO A 41 -13.05 -8.76 -8.21
C PRO A 41 -12.40 -9.20 -9.53
N GLY A 42 -11.07 -9.26 -9.54
CA GLY A 42 -10.31 -9.67 -10.72
C GLY A 42 -10.37 -11.18 -10.98
N SER A 43 -9.95 -11.62 -12.16
CA SER A 43 -9.82 -13.05 -12.46
C SER A 43 -8.78 -13.76 -11.58
N ALA A 44 -7.86 -13.00 -10.98
CA ALA A 44 -6.85 -13.47 -10.03
C ALA A 44 -7.24 -13.20 -8.56
N SER A 45 -8.49 -12.77 -8.31
CA SER A 45 -8.98 -12.53 -6.95
C SER A 45 -9.26 -13.82 -6.21
N VAL A 46 -9.08 -13.79 -4.89
CA VAL A 46 -9.42 -14.86 -3.97
C VAL A 46 -10.05 -14.27 -2.72
N GLU A 47 -11.26 -14.75 -2.39
CA GLU A 47 -11.87 -14.55 -1.07
C GLU A 47 -11.45 -15.74 -0.20
N TYR A 48 -10.53 -15.51 0.73
CA TYR A 48 -9.99 -16.56 1.60
C TYR A 48 -10.89 -16.85 2.79
N THR A 49 -11.74 -15.91 3.18
CA THR A 49 -12.71 -16.15 4.26
C THR A 49 -13.86 -17.03 3.74
N PRO A 50 -14.10 -18.21 4.33
CA PRO A 50 -15.23 -19.04 3.97
C PRO A 50 -16.57 -18.33 4.22
N LYS A 51 -17.58 -18.67 3.41
CA LYS A 51 -18.91 -18.09 3.57
C LYS A 51 -19.49 -18.44 4.95
N GLY A 52 -19.88 -17.41 5.70
CA GLY A 52 -20.50 -17.56 7.03
C GLY A 52 -19.52 -17.39 8.20
N GLU A 53 -18.21 -17.28 7.92
CA GLU A 53 -17.20 -16.97 8.93
C GLU A 53 -17.04 -15.45 9.10
N GLU A 54 -16.56 -15.03 10.27
CA GLU A 54 -16.32 -13.61 10.58
C GLU A 54 -14.98 -13.09 10.05
N GLY A 55 -14.90 -11.78 9.84
CA GLY A 55 -13.74 -11.11 9.24
C GLY A 55 -13.69 -11.26 7.72
N ARG A 56 -12.77 -10.56 7.07
CA ARG A 56 -12.58 -10.66 5.62
C ARG A 56 -11.10 -10.69 5.27
N TYR A 57 -10.68 -11.73 4.57
CA TYR A 57 -9.34 -11.84 4.01
C TYR A 57 -9.43 -12.00 2.50
N TYR A 58 -9.09 -10.94 1.79
CA TYR A 58 -9.18 -10.84 0.34
C TYR A 58 -7.80 -10.62 -0.26
N GLY A 59 -7.48 -11.33 -1.34
CA GLY A 59 -6.27 -11.12 -2.13
C GLY A 59 -6.60 -10.96 -3.60
N ASP A 60 -5.78 -10.18 -4.29
CA ASP A 60 -5.86 -10.00 -5.75
C ASP A 60 -4.50 -9.58 -6.30
N PHE A 61 -4.28 -9.86 -7.58
CA PHE A 61 -3.00 -9.64 -8.24
C PHE A 61 -3.13 -8.67 -9.42
N PHE A 62 -2.03 -7.99 -9.73
CA PHE A 62 -1.90 -7.11 -10.91
C PHE A 62 -2.91 -5.95 -10.94
N LEU A 63 -3.34 -5.45 -9.77
CA LEU A 63 -4.31 -4.36 -9.66
C LEU A 63 -3.90 -3.12 -10.45
N TRP A 64 -2.61 -2.77 -10.43
CA TRP A 64 -2.06 -1.64 -11.20
C TRP A 64 -2.17 -1.80 -12.72
N ARG A 65 -2.41 -3.00 -13.26
CA ARG A 65 -2.60 -3.20 -14.71
C ARG A 65 -4.03 -2.95 -15.16
N ARG A 66 -4.99 -2.88 -14.23
CA ARG A 66 -6.43 -2.85 -14.52
C ARG A 66 -7.16 -1.70 -13.87
N ASP A 67 -6.60 -1.11 -12.82
CA ASP A 67 -7.16 0.06 -12.16
C ASP A 67 -6.14 1.21 -12.20
N PRO A 68 -6.50 2.36 -12.83
CA PRO A 68 -5.58 3.46 -13.04
C PRO A 68 -5.14 4.13 -11.73
N ASP A 69 -5.94 4.08 -10.67
CA ASP A 69 -5.56 4.68 -9.38
C ASP A 69 -4.50 3.84 -8.67
N PHE A 70 -4.53 2.51 -8.82
CA PHE A 70 -3.44 1.64 -8.34
C PHE A 70 -2.14 1.91 -9.10
N GLU A 71 -2.21 2.14 -10.43
CA GLU A 71 -1.03 2.50 -11.21
C GLU A 71 -0.47 3.87 -10.80
N GLU A 72 -1.34 4.88 -10.74
CA GLU A 72 -1.00 6.25 -10.36
C GLU A 72 -0.38 6.29 -8.96
N PHE A 73 -0.99 5.61 -7.97
CA PHE A 73 -0.44 5.52 -6.63
C PHE A 73 0.92 4.84 -6.59
N MET A 74 1.09 3.73 -7.30
CA MET A 74 2.36 3.01 -7.35
C MET A 74 3.48 3.85 -8.00
N ARG A 75 3.17 4.65 -9.03
CA ARG A 75 4.17 5.41 -9.79
C ARG A 75 4.45 6.81 -9.26
N HIS A 76 3.42 7.48 -8.76
CA HIS A 76 3.44 8.93 -8.55
C HIS A 76 3.15 9.36 -7.11
N SER A 77 2.86 8.42 -6.20
CA SER A 77 2.86 8.73 -4.77
C SER A 77 4.30 8.98 -4.25
N PRO A 78 4.47 9.40 -2.99
CA PRO A 78 5.80 9.49 -2.37
C PRO A 78 6.51 8.15 -2.16
N LEU A 79 5.83 7.01 -2.36
CA LEU A 79 6.37 5.69 -2.03
C LEU A 79 7.59 5.26 -2.88
N PRO A 80 7.66 5.49 -4.20
CA PRO A 80 8.84 5.13 -4.99
C PRO A 80 10.12 5.81 -4.51
N ALA A 81 10.06 7.11 -4.18
CA ALA A 81 11.21 7.84 -3.66
C ALA A 81 11.64 7.36 -2.26
N ILE A 82 10.70 6.85 -1.46
CA ILE A 82 11.01 6.23 -0.16
C ILE A 82 11.67 4.87 -0.37
N ALA A 83 11.15 4.07 -1.31
CA ALA A 83 11.71 2.77 -1.64
C ALA A 83 13.15 2.89 -2.14
N GLU A 84 13.43 3.83 -3.05
CA GLU A 84 14.78 4.16 -3.54
C GLU A 84 15.76 4.43 -2.39
N LYS A 85 15.41 5.34 -1.47
CA LYS A 85 16.25 5.70 -0.33
C LYS A 85 16.47 4.55 0.66
N GLY A 86 15.51 3.64 0.77
CA GLY A 86 15.65 2.44 1.61
C GLY A 86 16.79 1.53 1.15
N PHE A 87 17.20 1.61 -0.12
CA PHE A 87 18.34 0.86 -0.67
C PHE A 87 19.67 1.62 -0.62
N GLU A 88 19.67 2.93 -0.33
CA GLU A 88 20.86 3.79 -0.31
C GLU A 88 21.49 3.99 1.08
N ILE A 89 20.91 3.40 2.14
CA ILE A 89 21.57 3.39 3.46
C ILE A 89 22.70 2.34 3.42
N GLN A 90 23.83 2.71 2.83
CA GLN A 90 25.14 2.04 2.94
C GLN A 90 26.13 2.94 3.66
#